data_AF-A0A960BLK7-F1
#
_entry.id   AF-A0A960BLK7-F1
#
_cell.length_a   1.000
_cell.length_b   1.000
_cell.length_c   1.000
_cell.angle_alpha   90.00
_cell.angle_beta   90.00
_cell.angle_gamma   90.00
#
_symmetry.space_group_name_H-M   'P 1'
#
loop_
_entity.id
_entity.type
_entity.pdbx_description
1 polymer ?
#
loop_
_entity_poly.entity_id
_entity_poly.type
_entity_poly.pdbx_seq_one_letter_code
_entity_poly.pdbx_strand_id
1 'polypeptide(L)'
;MELTSAFAHVVPEQVRRRYEFREVRNAAAVLAAADPAVWLELVAVLDTFVLRPDHLLEPGGNKSAVAAELDEHFRRRGWREARVDTATTLSLHRMPHREAGEQWPEITESTVSNQGYKVDNFKGRVALDVEWNAKDGNLDRDIGAYRFLYESGLIDVGVIVTRSTQDIVALAATLSVRQGQDREAAERTARRFATSTTTNIEKLQHRLARGDAGGCPVLAVAITAATLSDEQRPPEDEAPALISITELDSRTLPAG
;
A
#
# COMPACT_ATOMS: atom_id res chain seq x y z
N MET A 1 -15.29 -7.80 6.91
CA MET A 1 -14.16 -8.67 7.28
C MET A 1 -13.49 -8.08 8.50
N GLU A 2 -13.18 -8.91 9.48
CA GLU A 2 -12.46 -8.47 10.68
C GLU A 2 -10.98 -8.24 10.33
N LEU A 3 -10.41 -7.16 10.86
CA LEU A 3 -8.97 -6.92 10.74
C LEU A 3 -8.24 -7.86 11.70
N THR A 4 -7.14 -8.43 11.25
CA THR A 4 -6.28 -9.24 12.10
C THR A 4 -5.13 -8.39 12.64
N SER A 5 -4.38 -8.94 13.59
CA SER A 5 -3.30 -8.23 14.30
C SER A 5 -2.07 -9.09 14.53
N ALA A 6 -1.85 -10.10 13.68
CA ALA A 6 -0.71 -11.00 13.76
C ALA A 6 0.63 -10.24 13.65
N PHE A 7 0.65 -9.09 12.96
CA PHE A 7 1.78 -8.16 12.95
C PHE A 7 2.31 -7.83 14.36
N ALA A 8 1.45 -7.79 15.38
CA ALA A 8 1.84 -7.47 16.75
C ALA A 8 2.84 -8.48 17.33
N HIS A 9 2.83 -9.72 16.83
CA HIS A 9 3.67 -10.81 17.31
C HIS A 9 4.92 -11.05 16.45
N VAL A 10 4.86 -10.72 15.16
CA VAL A 10 5.93 -11.05 14.20
C VAL A 10 6.74 -9.83 13.75
N VAL A 11 6.19 -8.62 13.83
CA VAL A 11 6.92 -7.38 13.54
C VAL A 11 7.72 -6.97 14.78
N PRO A 12 9.04 -6.72 14.65
CA PRO A 12 9.86 -6.24 15.76
C PRO A 12 9.31 -4.95 16.37
N GLU A 13 9.46 -4.80 17.69
CA GLU A 13 8.87 -3.68 18.43
C GLU A 13 9.35 -2.31 17.93
N GLN A 14 10.64 -2.19 17.62
CA GLN A 14 11.22 -0.96 17.11
C GLN A 14 10.59 -0.50 15.78
N VAL A 15 10.18 -1.46 14.93
CA VAL A 15 9.47 -1.14 13.69
C VAL A 15 8.00 -0.81 14.00
N ARG A 16 7.35 -1.57 14.89
CA ARG A 16 5.96 -1.28 15.32
C ARG A 16 5.77 0.10 15.94
N ARG A 17 6.80 0.64 16.58
CA ARG A 17 6.76 2.00 17.14
C ARG A 17 6.83 3.11 16.08
N ARG A 18 7.29 2.78 14.86
CA ARG A 18 7.51 3.75 13.78
C ARG A 18 6.41 3.73 12.72
N TYR A 19 5.63 2.66 12.65
CA TYR A 19 4.63 2.45 11.62
C TYR A 19 3.28 2.08 12.22
N GLU A 20 2.21 2.47 11.53
CA GLU A 20 0.87 1.99 11.80
C GLU A 20 0.56 0.79 10.90
N PHE A 21 0.04 -0.29 11.46
CA PHE A 21 -0.27 -1.50 10.71
C PHE A 21 -1.77 -1.74 10.68
N ARG A 22 -2.26 -2.24 9.54
CA ARG A 22 -3.57 -2.89 9.39
C ARG A 22 -3.39 -4.13 8.54
N GLU A 23 -4.12 -5.19 8.85
CA GLU A 23 -4.04 -6.39 8.03
C GLU A 23 -5.36 -7.17 8.06
N VAL A 24 -5.49 -8.07 7.10
CA VAL A 24 -6.52 -9.11 7.09
C VAL A 24 -5.86 -10.47 6.88
N ARG A 25 -6.48 -11.51 7.43
CA ARG A 25 -6.06 -12.92 7.27
C ARG A 25 -4.64 -13.20 7.74
N ASN A 26 -4.21 -12.54 8.82
CA ASN A 26 -2.91 -12.71 9.46
C ASN A 26 -1.74 -12.49 8.49
N ALA A 27 -1.87 -11.54 7.56
CA ALA A 27 -0.94 -11.33 6.45
C ALA A 27 0.54 -11.28 6.88
N ALA A 28 0.85 -10.59 7.98
CA ALA A 28 2.22 -10.53 8.48
C ALA A 28 2.76 -11.91 8.90
N ALA A 29 1.96 -12.71 9.62
CA ALA A 29 2.37 -14.04 10.06
C ALA A 29 2.42 -15.04 8.90
N VAL A 30 1.50 -14.93 7.92
CA VAL A 30 1.54 -15.73 6.69
C VAL A 30 2.85 -15.47 5.95
N LEU A 31 3.22 -14.20 5.74
CA LEU A 31 4.46 -13.85 5.07
C LEU A 31 5.69 -14.34 5.86
N ALA A 32 5.73 -14.07 7.17
CA ALA A 32 6.83 -14.47 8.03
C ALA A 32 7.07 -16.00 8.04
N ALA A 33 6.01 -16.79 7.92
CA ALA A 33 6.10 -18.26 7.90
C ALA A 33 6.37 -18.83 6.49
N ALA A 34 5.72 -18.28 5.46
CA ALA A 34 5.80 -18.80 4.09
C ALA A 34 7.14 -18.45 3.42
N ASP A 35 7.66 -17.24 3.65
CA ASP A 35 8.94 -16.80 3.10
C ASP A 35 9.71 -15.93 4.11
N PRO A 36 10.42 -16.55 5.07
CA PRO A 36 11.16 -15.84 6.10
C PRO A 36 12.24 -14.90 5.56
N ALA A 37 12.84 -15.22 4.41
CA ALA A 37 13.88 -14.39 3.81
C ALA A 37 13.29 -13.09 3.26
N VAL A 38 12.20 -13.18 2.50
CA VAL A 38 11.48 -12.01 1.99
C VAL A 38 10.88 -11.17 3.13
N TRP A 39 10.38 -11.82 4.18
CA TRP A 39 9.92 -11.14 5.39
C TRP A 39 11.01 -10.31 6.07
N LEU A 40 12.20 -10.90 6.29
CA LEU A 40 13.32 -10.21 6.91
C LEU A 40 13.77 -8.99 6.08
N GLU A 41 13.71 -9.08 4.75
CA GLU A 41 14.00 -7.95 3.88
C GLU A 41 12.96 -6.83 3.99
N LEU A 42 11.67 -7.17 4.02
CA LEU A 42 10.59 -6.19 4.24
C LEU A 42 10.84 -5.44 5.55
N VAL A 43 11.04 -6.19 6.64
CA VAL A 43 11.32 -5.62 7.96
C VAL A 43 12.57 -4.76 7.94
N ALA A 44 13.65 -5.19 7.28
CA ALA A 44 14.87 -4.41 7.18
C ALA A 44 14.69 -3.12 6.37
N VAL A 45 13.86 -3.11 5.33
CA VAL A 45 13.53 -1.88 4.59
C VAL A 45 12.75 -0.91 5.49
N LEU A 46 11.75 -1.39 6.22
CA LEU A 46 10.98 -0.56 7.15
C LEU A 46 11.85 -0.05 8.31
N ASP A 47 12.71 -0.89 8.87
CA ASP A 47 13.61 -0.52 9.96
C ASP A 47 14.63 0.56 9.55
N THR A 48 15.08 0.54 8.28
CA THR A 48 16.12 1.46 7.79
C THR A 48 15.59 2.69 7.06
N PHE A 49 14.33 2.70 6.64
CA PHE A 49 13.74 3.87 5.99
C PHE A 49 13.63 5.03 6.97
N VAL A 50 13.93 6.25 6.49
CA VAL A 50 13.84 7.48 7.28
C VAL A 50 13.08 8.51 6.46
N LEU A 51 11.96 9.00 7.01
CA LEU A 51 11.26 10.15 6.42
C LEU A 51 12.11 11.40 6.65
N ARG A 52 12.26 12.24 5.63
CA ARG A 52 13.06 13.47 5.65
C ARG A 52 12.14 14.69 5.49
N PRO A 53 12.50 15.87 6.04
CA PRO A 53 11.69 17.08 5.86
C PRO A 53 11.42 17.40 4.39
N ASP A 54 12.40 17.25 3.52
CA ASP A 54 12.26 17.55 2.09
C ASP A 54 11.18 16.68 1.42
N HIS A 55 10.95 15.46 1.91
CA HIS A 55 9.86 14.58 1.42
C HIS A 55 8.46 15.18 1.62
N LEU A 56 8.30 16.07 2.60
CA LEU A 56 7.03 16.70 2.96
C LEU A 56 6.90 18.13 2.43
N LEU A 57 8.02 18.85 2.36
CA LEU A 57 8.04 20.28 2.05
C LEU A 57 8.11 20.54 0.55
N GLU A 58 8.90 19.74 -0.18
CA GLU A 58 9.07 19.92 -1.61
C GLU A 58 7.82 19.46 -2.38
N PRO A 59 7.38 20.22 -3.39
CA PRO A 59 6.27 19.79 -4.25
C PRO A 59 6.68 18.53 -5.03
N GLY A 60 5.82 17.50 -5.00
CA GLY A 60 6.08 16.22 -5.66
C GLY A 60 6.01 16.27 -7.19
N GLY A 61 6.60 15.27 -7.84
CA GLY A 61 6.46 14.97 -9.28
C GLY A 61 5.47 13.83 -9.55
N ASN A 62 5.55 13.20 -10.73
CA ASN A 62 4.66 12.09 -11.13
C ASN A 62 4.73 10.88 -10.17
N LYS A 63 5.91 10.62 -9.58
CA LYS A 63 6.10 9.69 -8.45
C LYS A 63 6.75 10.47 -7.31
N SER A 64 6.25 10.30 -6.09
CA SER A 64 6.78 11.01 -4.91
C SER A 64 8.19 10.52 -4.57
N ALA A 65 9.01 11.40 -3.99
CA ALA A 65 10.36 11.06 -3.54
C ALA A 65 10.35 9.92 -2.50
N VAL A 66 9.34 9.88 -1.62
CA VAL A 66 9.16 8.80 -0.64
C VAL A 66 8.93 7.45 -1.34
N ALA A 67 8.02 7.42 -2.31
CA ALA A 67 7.74 6.18 -3.05
C ALA A 67 8.97 5.71 -3.83
N ALA A 68 9.66 6.62 -4.53
CA ALA A 68 10.86 6.29 -5.29
C ALA A 68 12.00 5.78 -4.38
N GLU A 69 12.19 6.38 -3.20
CA GLU A 69 13.21 5.96 -2.24
C GLU A 69 12.92 4.56 -1.66
N LEU A 70 11.68 4.31 -1.25
CA LEU A 70 11.26 3.00 -0.76
C LEU A 70 11.40 1.91 -1.82
N ASP A 71 10.94 2.18 -3.05
CA ASP A 71 11.13 1.24 -4.15
C ASP A 71 12.60 0.90 -4.35
N GLU A 72 13.46 1.91 -4.37
CA GLU A 72 14.89 1.73 -4.54
C GLU A 72 15.50 0.93 -3.37
N HIS A 73 15.00 1.09 -2.13
CA HIS A 73 15.40 0.27 -0.99
C HIS A 73 15.04 -1.22 -1.20
N PHE A 74 13.86 -1.49 -1.78
CA PHE A 74 13.45 -2.83 -2.19
C PHE A 74 14.27 -3.33 -3.39
N ARG A 75 14.54 -2.48 -4.41
CA ARG A 75 15.34 -2.83 -5.59
C ARG A 75 16.73 -3.33 -5.22
N ARG A 76 17.41 -2.64 -4.31
CA ARG A 76 18.73 -3.04 -3.83
C ARG A 76 18.75 -4.42 -3.15
N ARG A 77 17.59 -4.89 -2.67
CA ARG A 77 17.40 -6.22 -2.08
C ARG A 77 16.85 -7.25 -3.07
N GLY A 78 16.77 -6.94 -4.36
CA GLY A 78 16.39 -7.90 -5.40
C GLY A 78 14.90 -7.90 -5.75
N TRP A 79 14.10 -7.02 -5.17
CA TRP A 79 12.71 -6.83 -5.60
C TRP A 79 12.66 -6.15 -6.97
N ARG A 80 11.71 -6.52 -7.83
CA ARG A 80 11.64 -6.01 -9.22
C ARG A 80 10.21 -5.63 -9.61
N GLU A 81 10.08 -4.69 -10.54
CA GLU A 81 8.79 -4.42 -11.19
C GLU A 81 8.41 -5.70 -11.92
N ALA A 82 7.18 -6.13 -11.74
CA ALA A 82 6.65 -7.29 -12.42
C ALA A 82 5.35 -6.91 -13.12
N ARG A 83 5.12 -7.51 -14.29
CA ARG A 83 3.84 -7.48 -14.98
C ARG A 83 3.30 -8.89 -15.03
N VAL A 84 2.08 -9.09 -14.58
CA VAL A 84 1.41 -10.39 -14.63
C VAL A 84 0.50 -10.42 -15.84
N ASP A 85 0.78 -11.30 -16.79
CA ASP A 85 -0.11 -11.57 -17.92
C ASP A 85 -0.99 -12.76 -17.62
N THR A 86 -2.22 -12.72 -18.12
CA THR A 86 -3.21 -13.77 -17.89
C THR A 86 -3.65 -14.37 -19.21
N ALA A 87 -3.75 -15.69 -19.24
CA ALA A 87 -4.35 -16.42 -20.34
C ALA A 87 -5.27 -17.49 -19.74
N THR A 88 -6.54 -17.44 -20.11
CA THR A 88 -7.54 -18.43 -19.70
C THR A 88 -7.95 -19.24 -20.91
N THR A 89 -7.69 -20.54 -20.88
CA THR A 89 -8.10 -21.49 -21.92
C THR A 89 -9.27 -22.33 -21.40
N LEU A 90 -10.37 -22.30 -22.14
CA LEU A 90 -11.53 -23.17 -21.93
C LEU A 90 -11.49 -24.29 -22.95
N SER A 91 -11.40 -25.53 -22.48
CA SER A 91 -11.49 -26.73 -23.33
C SER A 91 -12.82 -27.44 -23.05
N LEU A 92 -13.76 -27.36 -24.00
CA LEU A 92 -15.04 -28.05 -23.93
C LEU A 92 -14.90 -29.43 -24.56
N HIS A 93 -15.15 -30.48 -23.76
CA HIS A 93 -15.21 -31.86 -24.23
C HIS A 93 -16.68 -32.24 -24.41
N ARG A 94 -17.19 -32.18 -25.65
CA ARG A 94 -18.54 -32.65 -25.95
C ARG A 94 -18.50 -34.16 -26.13
N MET A 95 -19.06 -34.87 -25.14
CA MET A 95 -19.08 -36.34 -25.14
C MET A 95 -19.99 -36.87 -26.27
N PRO A 96 -19.59 -37.95 -26.94
CA PRO A 96 -20.36 -38.48 -28.06
C PRO A 96 -21.63 -39.19 -27.58
N HIS A 97 -22.72 -39.04 -28.33
CA HIS A 97 -23.93 -39.84 -28.17
C HIS A 97 -23.81 -41.14 -28.96
N ARG A 98 -23.37 -42.22 -28.30
CA ARG A 98 -23.04 -43.50 -28.94
C ARG A 98 -24.19 -44.13 -29.72
N GLU A 99 -25.43 -43.98 -29.26
CA GLU A 99 -26.60 -44.53 -29.95
C GLU A 99 -26.86 -43.85 -31.31
N ALA A 100 -26.35 -42.62 -31.50
CA ALA A 100 -26.37 -41.93 -32.79
C ALA A 100 -25.16 -42.29 -33.68
N GLY A 101 -24.31 -43.24 -33.27
CA GLY A 101 -23.12 -43.66 -34.01
C GLY A 101 -21.87 -42.78 -33.78
N GLU A 102 -21.94 -41.80 -32.87
CA GLU A 102 -20.80 -40.96 -32.50
C GLU A 102 -19.83 -41.74 -31.61
N GLN A 103 -18.52 -41.67 -31.90
CA GLN A 103 -17.52 -42.50 -31.22
C GLN A 103 -16.53 -41.72 -30.35
N TRP A 104 -16.26 -40.45 -30.69
CA TRP A 104 -15.18 -39.67 -30.10
C TRP A 104 -15.68 -38.33 -29.57
N PRO A 105 -15.13 -37.85 -28.45
CA PRO A 105 -15.45 -36.52 -27.96
C PRO A 105 -14.96 -35.45 -28.94
N GLU A 106 -15.82 -34.47 -29.22
CA GLU A 106 -15.41 -33.27 -29.94
C GLU A 106 -14.84 -32.29 -28.93
N ILE A 107 -13.63 -31.80 -29.19
CA ILE A 107 -12.95 -30.84 -28.32
C ILE A 107 -12.97 -29.48 -29.01
N THR A 108 -13.51 -28.47 -28.31
CA THR A 108 -13.46 -27.07 -28.75
C THR A 108 -12.69 -26.26 -27.71
N GLU A 109 -11.68 -25.53 -28.15
CA GLU A 109 -10.88 -24.67 -27.28
C GLU A 109 -11.12 -23.20 -27.60
N SER A 110 -11.17 -22.38 -26.55
CA SER A 110 -11.18 -20.92 -26.65
C SER A 110 -10.20 -20.35 -25.65
N THR A 111 -9.32 -19.45 -26.09
CA THR A 111 -8.34 -18.80 -25.22
C THR A 111 -8.55 -17.30 -25.24
N VAL A 112 -8.61 -16.69 -24.06
CA VAL A 112 -8.62 -15.25 -23.86
C VAL A 112 -7.36 -14.85 -23.13
N SER A 113 -6.59 -13.91 -23.68
CA SER A 113 -5.39 -13.37 -23.07
C SER A 113 -5.55 -11.89 -22.76
N ASN A 114 -5.04 -11.45 -21.60
CA ASN A 114 -4.99 -10.04 -21.23
C ASN A 114 -3.60 -9.69 -20.70
N GLN A 115 -3.04 -8.59 -21.21
CA GLN A 115 -1.85 -7.98 -20.64
C GLN A 115 -2.25 -7.35 -19.31
N GLY A 116 -1.69 -7.84 -18.22
CA GLY A 116 -2.29 -7.60 -16.92
C GLY A 116 -1.58 -6.53 -16.09
N TYR A 117 -1.77 -6.67 -14.78
CA TYR A 117 -1.41 -5.68 -13.77
C TYR A 117 0.11 -5.60 -13.57
N LYS A 118 0.60 -4.38 -13.33
CA LYS A 118 1.98 -4.13 -12.93
C LYS A 118 2.05 -3.94 -11.42
N VAL A 119 2.91 -4.73 -10.78
CA VAL A 119 3.29 -4.59 -9.36
C VAL A 119 4.62 -3.87 -9.32
N ASP A 120 4.73 -2.82 -8.50
CA ASP A 120 5.95 -2.05 -8.35
C ASP A 120 7.06 -2.94 -7.77
N ASN A 121 6.83 -3.66 -6.68
CA ASN A 121 7.83 -4.55 -6.08
C ASN A 121 7.31 -5.98 -5.94
N PHE A 122 7.90 -6.89 -6.71
CA PHE A 122 7.61 -8.32 -6.64
C PHE A 122 8.86 -9.11 -6.28
N LYS A 123 8.72 -10.04 -5.34
CA LYS A 123 9.77 -11.01 -4.99
C LYS A 123 9.16 -12.26 -4.36
N GLY A 124 9.69 -13.43 -4.72
CA GLY A 124 9.14 -14.71 -4.28
C GLY A 124 7.66 -14.81 -4.69
N ARG A 125 6.78 -14.90 -3.69
CA ARG A 125 5.32 -14.93 -3.85
C ARG A 125 4.66 -13.74 -3.18
N VAL A 126 5.31 -12.58 -3.21
CA VAL A 126 4.83 -11.34 -2.55
C VAL A 126 4.75 -10.22 -3.58
N ALA A 127 3.58 -9.57 -3.60
CA ALA A 127 3.35 -8.33 -4.35
C ALA A 127 3.31 -7.14 -3.38
N LEU A 128 4.05 -6.07 -3.69
CA LEU A 128 4.15 -4.88 -2.86
C LEU A 128 4.09 -3.60 -3.70
N ASP A 129 3.17 -2.70 -3.36
CA ASP A 129 3.06 -1.36 -3.95
C ASP A 129 3.25 -0.26 -2.88
N VAL A 130 3.86 0.85 -3.27
CA VAL A 130 4.12 2.01 -2.39
C VAL A 130 3.24 3.20 -2.79
N GLU A 131 2.21 3.44 -1.99
CA GLU A 131 1.13 4.39 -2.24
C GLU A 131 1.19 5.57 -1.25
N TRP A 132 2.17 6.48 -1.41
CA TRP A 132 2.40 7.63 -0.51
C TRP A 132 1.39 8.78 -0.65
N ASN A 133 0.95 9.09 -1.88
CA ASN A 133 -0.09 10.09 -2.14
C ASN A 133 -0.77 9.84 -3.51
N ALA A 134 -0.90 8.57 -3.86
CA ALA A 134 -1.49 8.15 -5.11
C ALA A 134 -3.00 8.42 -5.14
N LYS A 135 -3.62 8.34 -6.31
CA LYS A 135 -5.07 8.53 -6.46
C LYS A 135 -5.81 7.40 -5.76
N ASP A 136 -6.86 7.72 -5.01
CA ASP A 136 -7.63 6.74 -4.22
C ASP A 136 -8.19 5.58 -5.07
N GLY A 137 -8.56 5.83 -6.34
CA GLY A 137 -9.01 4.79 -7.26
C GLY A 137 -7.93 3.73 -7.60
N ASN A 138 -6.65 4.00 -7.32
CA ASN A 138 -5.60 2.99 -7.46
C ASN A 138 -5.79 1.86 -6.44
N LEU A 139 -6.21 2.16 -5.20
CA LEU A 139 -6.38 1.15 -4.16
C LEU A 139 -7.34 0.03 -4.58
N ASP A 140 -8.46 0.37 -5.20
CA ASP A 140 -9.44 -0.63 -5.65
C ASP A 140 -8.83 -1.54 -6.74
N ARG A 141 -8.04 -0.97 -7.65
CA ARG A 141 -7.32 -1.70 -8.69
C ARG A 141 -6.25 -2.63 -8.08
N ASP A 142 -5.47 -2.12 -7.14
CA ASP A 142 -4.33 -2.84 -6.54
C ASP A 142 -4.83 -4.00 -5.67
N ILE A 143 -5.83 -3.76 -4.82
CA ILE A 143 -6.46 -4.80 -4.00
C ILE A 143 -7.16 -5.85 -4.89
N GLY A 144 -7.86 -5.40 -5.93
CA GLY A 144 -8.49 -6.30 -6.90
C GLY A 144 -7.46 -7.18 -7.63
N ALA A 145 -6.32 -6.61 -8.00
CA ALA A 145 -5.21 -7.35 -8.57
C ALA A 145 -4.65 -8.36 -7.57
N TYR A 146 -4.34 -7.97 -6.33
CA TYR A 146 -3.80 -8.89 -5.31
C TYR A 146 -4.75 -10.04 -5.01
N ARG A 147 -6.05 -9.77 -4.97
CA ARG A 147 -7.07 -10.81 -4.84
C ARG A 147 -6.96 -11.82 -5.98
N PHE A 148 -6.96 -11.35 -7.23
CA PHE A 148 -6.85 -12.21 -8.40
C PHE A 148 -5.54 -13.01 -8.42
N LEU A 149 -4.41 -12.35 -8.12
CA LEU A 149 -3.10 -12.99 -8.10
C LEU A 149 -3.02 -14.08 -7.03
N TYR A 150 -3.63 -13.86 -5.87
CA TYR A 150 -3.71 -14.86 -4.80
C TYR A 150 -4.62 -16.02 -5.17
N GLU A 151 -5.83 -15.74 -5.69
CA GLU A 151 -6.78 -16.78 -6.12
C GLU A 151 -6.22 -17.63 -7.26
N SER A 152 -5.37 -17.05 -8.11
CA SER A 152 -4.63 -17.76 -9.18
C SER A 152 -3.40 -18.52 -8.66
N GLY A 153 -3.08 -18.40 -7.37
CA GLY A 153 -1.94 -19.06 -6.74
C GLY A 153 -0.58 -18.43 -7.09
N LEU A 154 -0.52 -17.19 -7.58
CA LEU A 154 0.74 -16.52 -7.91
C LEU A 154 1.41 -15.85 -6.71
N ILE A 155 0.62 -15.29 -5.79
CA ILE A 155 1.11 -14.68 -4.55
C ILE A 155 0.49 -15.33 -3.32
N ASP A 156 1.18 -15.25 -2.20
CA ASP A 156 0.70 -15.65 -0.89
C ASP A 156 0.22 -14.44 -0.06
N VAL A 157 0.85 -13.27 -0.26
CA VAL A 157 0.56 -12.02 0.47
C VAL A 157 0.70 -10.80 -0.44
N GLY A 158 -0.25 -9.87 -0.33
CA GLY A 158 -0.12 -8.51 -0.84
C GLY A 158 0.32 -7.53 0.26
N VAL A 159 1.18 -6.57 -0.07
CA VAL A 159 1.65 -5.54 0.87
C VAL A 159 1.42 -4.16 0.26
N ILE A 160 0.84 -3.24 1.03
CA ILE A 160 0.71 -1.84 0.60
C ILE A 160 1.38 -0.96 1.64
N VAL A 161 2.40 -0.22 1.21
CA VAL A 161 3.02 0.82 2.04
C VAL A 161 2.36 2.15 1.71
N THR A 162 1.83 2.83 2.71
CA THR A 162 1.15 4.13 2.55
C THR A 162 1.52 5.05 3.72
N ARG A 163 0.67 6.01 4.04
CA ARG A 163 0.86 6.97 5.13
C ARG A 163 -0.33 7.03 6.07
N SER A 164 -0.05 7.38 7.31
CA SER A 164 -1.06 7.92 8.23
C SER A 164 -1.50 9.31 7.74
N THR A 165 -2.77 9.64 7.87
CA THR A 165 -3.26 10.94 7.37
C THR A 165 -2.95 12.05 8.37
N GLN A 166 -3.52 11.94 9.56
CA GLN A 166 -3.53 13.03 10.53
C GLN A 166 -2.13 13.38 11.03
N ASP A 167 -1.31 12.38 11.29
CA ASP A 167 0.05 12.56 11.79
C ASP A 167 0.98 13.19 10.74
N ILE A 168 0.89 12.78 9.47
CA ILE A 168 1.66 13.40 8.38
C ILE A 168 1.20 14.84 8.07
N VAL A 169 -0.10 15.12 8.12
CA VAL A 169 -0.63 16.49 7.96
C VAL A 169 -0.05 17.43 9.02
N ALA A 170 -0.09 16.99 10.28
CA ALA A 170 0.41 17.79 11.39
C ALA A 170 1.94 17.93 11.34
N LEU A 171 2.66 16.85 11.01
CA LEU A 171 4.11 16.91 10.84
C LEU A 171 4.54 17.87 9.73
N ALA A 172 3.87 17.84 8.57
CA ALA A 172 4.18 18.72 7.46
C ALA A 172 4.01 20.20 7.85
N ALA A 173 2.94 20.53 8.60
CA ALA A 173 2.73 21.89 9.10
C ALA A 173 3.82 22.32 10.09
N THR A 174 4.18 21.47 11.05
CA THR A 174 5.22 21.78 12.03
C THR A 174 6.58 22.01 11.35
N LEU A 175 6.97 21.14 10.42
CA LEU A 175 8.24 21.29 9.69
C LEU A 175 8.26 22.54 8.82
N SER A 176 7.14 22.89 8.19
CA SER A 176 7.00 24.13 7.44
C SER A 176 7.28 25.36 8.30
N VAL A 177 6.67 25.45 9.48
CA VAL A 177 6.89 26.57 10.41
C VAL A 177 8.34 26.61 10.88
N ARG A 178 8.95 25.46 11.21
CA ARG A 178 10.37 25.38 11.62
C ARG A 178 11.34 25.82 10.52
N GLN A 179 10.96 25.65 9.26
CA GLN A 179 11.72 26.14 8.09
C GLN A 179 11.46 27.62 7.78
N GLY A 180 10.78 28.34 8.67
CA GLY A 180 10.52 29.78 8.53
C GLY A 180 9.38 30.12 7.57
N GLN A 181 8.57 29.14 7.16
CA GLN A 181 7.36 29.43 6.38
C GLN A 181 6.31 30.08 7.29
N ASP A 182 5.61 31.08 6.76
CA ASP A 182 4.47 31.65 7.47
C ASP A 182 3.34 30.61 7.65
N ARG A 183 2.38 30.94 8.50
CA ARG A 183 1.27 30.04 8.83
C ARG A 183 0.47 29.62 7.60
N GLU A 184 0.26 30.53 6.65
CA GLU A 184 -0.54 30.25 5.46
C GLU A 184 0.19 29.26 4.53
N ALA A 185 1.49 29.44 4.34
CA ALA A 185 2.36 28.54 3.61
C ALA A 185 2.43 27.15 4.26
N ALA A 186 2.54 27.09 5.60
CA ALA A 186 2.51 25.83 6.33
C ALA A 186 1.17 25.09 6.16
N GLU A 187 0.05 25.80 6.25
CA GLU A 187 -1.29 25.24 6.02
C GLU A 187 -1.44 24.74 4.56
N ARG A 188 -0.91 25.46 3.56
CA ARG A 188 -0.92 25.01 2.15
C ARG A 188 -0.09 23.73 1.95
N THR A 189 1.05 23.58 2.61
CA THR A 189 1.88 22.37 2.54
C THR A 189 1.15 21.18 3.16
N ALA A 190 0.60 21.35 4.36
CA ALA A 190 -0.14 20.32 5.07
C ALA A 190 -1.37 19.81 4.29
N ARG A 191 -2.10 20.71 3.61
CA ARG A 191 -3.28 20.36 2.79
C ARG A 191 -3.01 19.37 1.67
N ARG A 192 -1.76 19.26 1.18
CA ARG A 192 -1.38 18.27 0.16
C ARG A 192 -1.62 16.83 0.63
N PHE A 193 -1.62 16.62 1.94
CA PHE A 193 -1.78 15.33 2.60
C PHE A 193 -3.18 15.14 3.22
N ALA A 194 -4.00 16.20 3.28
CA ALA A 194 -5.34 16.15 3.85
C ALA A 194 -6.43 15.78 2.83
N THR A 195 -6.08 15.52 1.58
CA THR A 195 -7.07 15.38 0.50
C THR A 195 -7.86 14.08 0.57
N SER A 196 -9.16 14.16 0.28
CA SER A 196 -10.05 13.00 0.15
C SER A 196 -9.80 12.18 -1.12
N THR A 197 -8.96 12.66 -2.05
CA THR A 197 -8.70 11.99 -3.33
C THR A 197 -7.44 11.13 -3.36
N THR A 198 -6.70 11.05 -2.24
CA THR A 198 -5.43 10.31 -2.19
C THR A 198 -5.45 9.11 -1.24
N THR A 199 -4.65 8.09 -1.54
CA THR A 199 -4.49 6.89 -0.73
C THR A 199 -3.94 7.21 0.67
N ASN A 200 -4.52 6.58 1.70
CA ASN A 200 -4.05 6.60 3.07
C ASN A 200 -4.48 5.33 3.82
N ILE A 201 -4.01 5.17 5.05
CA ILE A 201 -4.30 3.97 5.86
C ILE A 201 -5.78 3.81 6.19
N GLU A 202 -6.53 4.89 6.42
CA GLU A 202 -7.95 4.82 6.76
C GLU A 202 -8.78 4.31 5.57
N LYS A 203 -8.52 4.82 4.36
CA LYS A 203 -9.17 4.39 3.13
C LYS A 203 -8.81 2.97 2.75
N LEU A 204 -7.56 2.57 2.96
CA LEU A 204 -7.14 1.20 2.78
C LEU A 204 -7.84 0.27 3.80
N GLN A 205 -7.89 0.66 5.07
CA GLN A 205 -8.63 -0.07 6.11
C GLN A 205 -10.10 -0.26 5.73
N HIS A 206 -10.78 0.77 5.20
CA HIS A 206 -12.18 0.64 4.78
C HIS A 206 -12.39 -0.45 3.72
N ARG A 207 -11.48 -0.55 2.74
CA ARG A 207 -11.53 -1.56 1.67
C ARG A 207 -11.22 -2.97 2.18
N LEU A 208 -10.21 -3.09 3.05
CA LEU A 208 -9.89 -4.34 3.72
C LEU A 208 -11.05 -4.82 4.59
N ALA A 209 -11.64 -3.93 5.39
CA ALA A 209 -12.80 -4.24 6.24
C ALA A 209 -14.05 -4.56 5.41
N ARG A 210 -14.25 -3.93 4.25
CA ARG A 210 -15.33 -4.28 3.32
C ARG A 210 -15.15 -5.67 2.69
N GLY A 211 -13.92 -6.19 2.67
CA GLY A 211 -13.58 -7.50 2.15
C GLY A 211 -13.14 -7.50 0.69
N ASP A 212 -12.70 -6.36 0.17
CA ASP A 212 -12.34 -6.17 -1.24
C ASP A 212 -11.17 -7.09 -1.66
N ALA A 213 -10.29 -7.44 -0.71
CA ALA A 213 -9.18 -8.39 -0.91
C ALA A 213 -9.62 -9.86 -1.06
N GLY A 214 -10.90 -10.18 -0.82
CA GLY A 214 -11.41 -11.55 -0.95
C GLY A 214 -10.64 -12.55 -0.07
N GLY A 215 -10.04 -13.55 -0.70
CA GLY A 215 -9.21 -14.58 -0.03
C GLY A 215 -7.79 -14.15 0.33
N CYS A 216 -7.31 -13.04 -0.25
CA CYS A 216 -5.90 -12.64 -0.18
C CYS A 216 -5.54 -12.03 1.19
N PRO A 217 -4.50 -12.54 1.88
CA PRO A 217 -3.89 -11.83 3.00
C PRO A 217 -3.23 -10.54 2.51
N VAL A 218 -3.61 -9.41 3.12
CA VAL A 218 -3.05 -8.09 2.79
C VAL A 218 -2.52 -7.43 4.06
N LEU A 219 -1.27 -6.97 3.99
CA LEU A 219 -0.60 -6.18 5.02
C LEU A 219 -0.50 -4.72 4.57
N ALA A 220 -1.16 -3.83 5.29
CA ALA A 220 -1.03 -2.39 5.12
C ALA A 220 -0.04 -1.83 6.14
N VAL A 221 0.92 -1.03 5.67
CA VAL A 221 1.96 -0.41 6.49
C VAL A 221 1.93 1.10 6.25
N ALA A 222 1.54 1.87 7.26
CA ALA A 222 1.48 3.33 7.18
C ALA A 222 2.72 3.96 7.82
N ILE A 223 3.40 4.79 7.04
CA ILE A 223 4.44 5.70 7.49
C ILE A 223 3.82 6.76 8.40
N THR A 224 4.47 7.00 9.55
CA THR A 224 4.05 7.97 10.57
C THR A 224 5.18 9.00 10.79
N ALA A 225 4.92 10.03 11.58
CA ALA A 225 5.94 11.00 12.00
C ALA A 225 7.09 10.35 12.79
N ALA A 226 6.86 9.20 13.43
CA ALA A 226 7.92 8.44 14.10
C ALA A 226 8.93 7.79 13.11
N THR A 227 8.67 7.84 11.80
CA THR A 227 9.67 7.47 10.79
C THR A 227 10.68 8.58 10.50
N LEU A 228 10.42 9.82 10.93
CA LEU A 228 11.37 10.93 10.84
C LEU A 228 12.60 10.66 11.72
N SER A 229 13.78 11.06 11.23
CA SER A 229 15.02 10.96 11.99
C SER A 229 14.91 11.67 13.34
N ASP A 230 15.51 11.10 14.39
CA ASP A 230 15.42 11.67 15.74
C ASP A 230 16.02 13.09 15.81
N GLU A 231 17.07 13.37 15.02
CA GLU A 231 17.68 14.71 14.92
C GLU A 231 16.73 15.76 14.34
N GLN A 232 15.80 15.35 13.49
CA GLN A 232 14.85 16.24 12.82
C GLN A 232 13.47 16.24 13.49
N ARG A 233 13.23 15.36 14.47
CA ARG A 233 11.96 15.28 15.19
C ARG A 233 11.73 16.57 16.00
N PRO A 234 10.55 17.19 15.94
CA PRO A 234 10.19 18.27 16.86
C PRO A 234 10.24 17.80 18.32
N PRO A 235 10.61 18.66 19.29
CA PRO A 235 10.47 18.37 20.72
C PRO A 235 9.05 17.91 21.06
N GLU A 236 8.84 17.08 22.09
CA GLU A 236 7.51 16.57 22.45
C GLU A 236 6.49 17.70 22.76
N ASP A 237 6.95 18.82 23.29
CA ASP A 237 6.12 20.00 23.58
C ASP A 237 5.73 20.80 22.31
N GLU A 238 6.44 20.59 21.20
CA GLU A 238 6.13 21.06 19.85
C GLU A 238 5.66 19.91 18.94
N ALA A 239 5.45 18.71 19.51
CA ALA A 239 4.91 17.57 18.80
C ALA A 239 3.65 18.04 18.07
N PRO A 240 3.41 17.53 16.86
CA PRO A 240 2.35 17.99 15.99
C PRO A 240 1.08 18.31 16.80
N ALA A 241 0.82 19.60 17.05
CA ALA A 241 -0.49 20.03 17.49
C ALA A 241 -1.39 19.53 16.37
N LEU A 242 -2.30 18.60 16.68
CA LEU A 242 -3.15 17.99 15.68
C LEU A 242 -3.92 19.11 15.00
N ILE A 243 -3.42 19.61 13.88
CA ILE A 243 -4.18 20.50 13.03
C ILE A 243 -5.31 19.61 12.56
N SER A 244 -6.48 19.84 13.14
CA SER A 244 -7.63 19.02 12.80
C SER A 244 -7.88 19.20 11.30
N ILE A 245 -7.99 18.10 10.57
CA ILE A 245 -8.26 18.15 9.13
C ILE A 245 -9.54 18.96 8.86
N THR A 246 -10.50 18.92 9.78
CA THR A 246 -11.71 19.77 9.79
C THR A 246 -11.44 21.28 9.85
N GLU A 247 -10.37 21.74 10.52
CA GLU A 247 -9.99 23.16 10.56
C GLU A 247 -9.32 23.62 9.25
N LEU A 248 -8.69 22.70 8.51
CA LEU A 248 -8.13 22.98 7.19
C LEU A 248 -9.22 23.09 6.12
N ASP A 249 -10.29 22.29 6.22
CA ASP A 249 -11.45 22.32 5.30
C ASP A 249 -12.40 23.51 5.60
N SER A 250 -12.60 23.89 6.86
CA SER A 250 -13.56 24.96 7.22
C SER A 250 -13.14 26.36 6.76
N ARG A 251 -11.86 26.57 6.43
CA ARG A 251 -11.33 27.85 5.92
C ARG A 251 -11.42 28.01 4.40
N THR A 252 -12.16 27.12 3.72
CA THR A 252 -12.37 27.17 2.26
C THR A 252 -13.76 27.61 1.81
N LEU A 253 -14.66 27.98 2.72
CA LEU A 253 -15.84 28.73 2.30
C LEU A 253 -15.43 30.19 2.11
N PRO A 254 -15.46 30.76 0.89
CA PRO A 254 -15.52 32.21 0.79
C PRO A 254 -16.78 32.65 1.55
N ALA A 255 -16.67 33.72 2.33
CA ALA A 255 -17.84 34.47 2.74
C ALA A 255 -18.44 35.07 1.44
N GLY A 256 -19.46 34.41 0.90
CA GLY A 256 -20.14 34.78 -0.34
C GLY A 256 -21.31 33.87 -0.61
#